data_AF-A0A564ZB97-F1
#
_entry.id   AF-A0A564ZB97-F1
#
_cell.length_a   1.000
_cell.length_b   1.000
_cell.length_c   1.000
_cell.angle_alpha   90.00
_cell.angle_beta   90.00
_cell.angle_gamma   90.00
#
_symmetry.space_group_name_H-M   'P 1'
#
loop_
_entity.id
_entity.type
_entity.pdbx_description
1 polymer ?
#
loop_
_entity_poly.entity_id
_entity_poly.type
_entity_poly.pdbx_seq_one_letter_code
_entity_poly.pdbx_strand_id
1 'polypeptide(L)'
;MTDFPSEEYPTFEWSPLVKTIVFIIYGVIIIFSLVGNTIVIFVILRCKPMQSITNLFITNLAVSDLLMSLVAAPFTPISSFSNTWVLPQFLCKLLGFTMAVSVYVSTLSSTAIALDRYMVIVHPFIRKMQNWMCGVIIAAIWAIATLISLPLAIYQTTTFDPIENDTICTESWPSSKSRRIFTILHFVFQFVAPSIVISFCYFYVSRLLRNRRQQKLGSRFRNTQKQDLEVRRHNKTNR
;
A
#
# COMPACT_ATOMS: atom_id res chain seq x y z
N MET A 1 -53.84 -17.72 17.34
CA MET A 1 -52.47 -18.09 17.76
C MET A 1 -51.97 -19.04 16.70
N THR A 2 -51.33 -18.50 15.67
CA THR A 2 -50.77 -19.28 14.57
C THR A 2 -49.28 -19.40 14.85
N ASP A 3 -48.85 -20.58 15.28
CA ASP A 3 -47.44 -20.94 15.35
C ASP A 3 -46.90 -20.97 13.92
N PHE A 4 -46.12 -19.95 13.56
CA PHE A 4 -45.27 -20.02 12.39
C PHE A 4 -44.10 -20.95 12.74
N PRO A 5 -43.85 -22.04 11.99
CA PRO A 5 -42.62 -22.79 12.16
C PRO A 5 -41.45 -21.86 11.81
N SER A 6 -40.52 -21.70 12.73
CA SER A 6 -39.25 -21.04 12.48
C SER A 6 -38.49 -21.85 11.43
N GLU A 7 -38.46 -21.37 10.18
CA GLU A 7 -37.51 -21.87 9.19
C GLU A 7 -36.10 -21.63 9.72
N GLU A 8 -35.46 -22.71 10.16
CA GLU A 8 -34.06 -22.71 10.56
C GLU A 8 -33.23 -22.54 9.28
N TYR A 9 -32.86 -21.30 8.96
CA TYR A 9 -31.98 -21.02 7.82
C TYR A 9 -30.65 -21.75 8.05
N PRO A 10 -30.12 -22.51 7.07
CA PRO A 10 -28.85 -23.18 7.23
C PRO A 10 -27.74 -22.12 7.38
N THR A 11 -27.24 -21.94 8.60
CA THR A 11 -26.08 -21.10 8.87
C THR A 11 -24.88 -21.66 8.12
N PHE A 12 -24.33 -20.88 7.19
CA PHE A 12 -23.13 -21.28 6.45
C PHE A 12 -21.94 -21.34 7.42
N GLU A 13 -21.66 -22.53 7.95
CA GLU A 13 -20.48 -22.75 8.79
C GLU A 13 -19.26 -23.08 7.94
N TRP A 14 -18.25 -22.20 8.01
CA TRP A 14 -16.94 -22.49 7.40
C TRP A 14 -16.35 -23.78 7.96
N SER A 15 -15.81 -24.62 7.08
CA SER A 15 -15.19 -25.87 7.52
C SER A 15 -14.03 -25.59 8.51
N PRO A 16 -13.83 -26.44 9.53
CA PRO A 16 -12.74 -26.26 10.51
C PRO A 16 -11.36 -26.16 9.86
N LEU A 17 -11.18 -26.86 8.72
CA LEU A 17 -9.98 -26.81 7.90
C LEU A 17 -9.75 -25.41 7.32
N VAL A 18 -10.79 -24.78 6.75
CA VAL A 18 -10.69 -23.42 6.19
C VAL A 18 -10.35 -22.42 7.29
N LYS A 19 -11.02 -22.48 8.45
CA LYS A 19 -10.72 -21.61 9.60
C LYS A 19 -9.24 -21.75 10.01
N THR A 20 -8.79 -22.99 10.22
CA THR A 20 -7.40 -23.29 10.62
C THR A 20 -6.39 -22.76 9.62
N ILE A 21 -6.61 -23.00 8.32
CA ILE A 21 -5.72 -22.52 7.25
C ILE A 21 -5.63 -20.99 7.26
N VAL A 22 -6.76 -20.29 7.36
CA VAL A 22 -6.77 -18.82 7.37
C VAL A 22 -6.06 -18.25 8.60
N PHE A 23 -6.27 -18.82 9.79
CA PHE A 23 -5.53 -18.40 10.99
C PHE A 23 -4.01 -18.61 10.85
N ILE A 24 -3.58 -19.74 10.28
CA ILE A 24 -2.16 -19.99 10.00
C ILE A 24 -1.61 -18.94 9.01
N ILE A 25 -2.33 -18.67 7.92
CA ILE A 25 -1.92 -17.66 6.92
C ILE A 25 -1.78 -16.28 7.56
N TYR A 26 -2.78 -15.83 8.32
CA TYR A 26 -2.72 -14.54 9.01
C TYR A 26 -1.56 -14.50 10.02
N GLY A 27 -1.34 -15.58 10.78
CA GLY A 27 -0.21 -15.68 11.71
C GLY A 27 1.15 -15.53 11.00
N VAL A 28 1.33 -16.22 9.87
CA VAL A 28 2.53 -16.09 9.03
C VAL A 28 2.68 -14.66 8.51
N ILE A 29 1.62 -14.08 7.94
CA ILE A 29 1.63 -12.70 7.42
C ILE A 29 2.03 -11.71 8.52
N ILE A 30 1.47 -11.84 9.72
CA ILE A 30 1.79 -10.97 10.85
C ILE A 30 3.27 -11.11 11.23
N ILE A 31 3.78 -12.33 11.41
CA ILE A 31 5.18 -12.55 11.79
C ILE A 31 6.13 -11.95 10.75
N PHE A 32 5.93 -12.26 9.46
CA PHE A 32 6.77 -11.73 8.40
C PHE A 32 6.67 -10.21 8.26
N SER A 33 5.46 -9.65 8.38
CA SER A 33 5.25 -8.20 8.34
C SER A 33 5.96 -7.50 9.49
N LEU A 34 5.80 -8.00 10.73
CA LEU A 34 6.43 -7.41 11.91
C LEU A 34 7.95 -7.47 11.82
N VAL A 35 8.52 -8.65 11.53
CA VAL A 35 9.97 -8.82 11.43
C VAL A 35 10.55 -8.01 10.28
N GLY A 36 9.97 -8.14 9.08
CA GLY A 36 10.46 -7.48 7.87
C GLY A 36 10.41 -5.96 7.98
N ASN A 37 9.26 -5.40 8.34
CA ASN A 37 9.09 -3.95 8.43
C ASN A 37 9.90 -3.34 9.57
N THR A 38 10.06 -4.04 10.69
CA THR A 38 10.93 -3.58 11.79
C THR A 38 12.39 -3.53 11.35
N ILE A 39 12.88 -4.56 10.63
CA ILE A 39 14.25 -4.58 10.08
C ILE A 39 14.45 -3.41 9.10
N VAL A 40 13.50 -3.16 8.20
CA VAL A 40 13.56 -2.04 7.25
C VAL A 40 13.72 -0.70 7.98
N ILE A 41 12.89 -0.45 8.98
CA ILE A 41 12.96 0.78 9.81
C ILE A 41 14.32 0.85 10.51
N PHE A 42 14.75 -0.23 11.16
CA PHE A 42 16.02 -0.29 11.88
C PHE A 42 17.23 0.03 10.99
N VAL A 43 17.32 -0.59 9.81
CA VAL A 43 18.43 -0.40 8.87
C VAL A 43 18.50 1.05 8.39
N ILE A 44 17.36 1.65 8.02
CA ILE A 44 17.33 3.03 7.50
C ILE A 44 17.67 4.05 8.60
N LEU A 45 17.23 3.81 9.83
CA LEU A 45 17.56 4.69 10.96
C LEU A 45 19.04 4.60 11.36
N ARG A 46 19.65 3.41 11.29
CA ARG A 46 21.07 3.20 11.63
C ARG A 46 22.02 3.67 10.54
N CYS A 47 21.69 3.47 9.27
CA CYS A 47 22.57 3.76 8.15
C CYS A 47 22.27 5.14 7.54
N LYS A 48 22.93 6.20 8.05
CA LYS A 48 22.78 7.58 7.51
C LYS A 48 22.90 7.68 5.97
N PRO A 49 23.83 6.98 5.29
CA PRO A 49 23.91 7.04 3.83
C PRO A 49 22.67 6.50 3.11
N MET A 50 21.88 5.65 3.78
CA MET A 50 20.63 5.11 3.26
C MET A 50 19.43 6.04 3.51
N GLN A 51 19.57 7.19 4.17
CA GLN A 51 18.47 8.12 4.42
C GLN A 51 18.19 9.01 3.21
N SER A 52 17.94 8.37 2.08
CA SER A 52 17.42 9.02 0.88
C SER A 52 15.91 9.23 0.99
N ILE A 53 15.38 10.13 0.18
CA ILE A 53 13.95 10.43 0.10
C ILE A 53 13.10 9.20 -0.19
N THR A 54 13.51 8.39 -1.16
CA THR A 54 12.83 7.12 -1.47
C THR A 54 12.80 6.21 -0.24
N ASN A 55 13.91 6.14 0.49
CA ASN A 55 14.00 5.29 1.67
C ASN A 55 13.17 5.83 2.85
N LEU A 56 12.99 7.15 2.97
CA LEU A 56 12.05 7.72 3.94
C LEU A 56 10.59 7.32 3.65
N PHE A 57 10.18 7.30 2.38
CA PHE A 57 8.88 6.74 2.02
C PHE A 57 8.79 5.24 2.27
N ILE A 58 9.87 4.48 2.01
CA ILE A 58 9.91 3.04 2.36
C ILE A 58 9.74 2.85 3.88
N THR A 59 10.35 3.69 4.71
CA THR A 59 10.10 3.70 6.16
C THR A 59 8.63 4.02 6.47
N ASN A 60 8.02 4.98 5.75
CA ASN A 60 6.60 5.30 5.93
C ASN A 60 5.67 4.11 5.58
N LEU A 61 5.96 3.38 4.50
CA LEU A 61 5.26 2.12 4.16
C LEU A 61 5.41 1.11 5.30
N ALA A 62 6.63 0.90 5.78
CA ALA A 62 6.89 -0.04 6.87
C ALA A 62 6.11 0.30 8.14
N VAL A 63 6.00 1.59 8.50
CA VAL A 63 5.18 2.03 9.65
C VAL A 63 3.69 1.74 9.42
N SER A 64 3.18 1.99 8.21
CA SER A 64 1.79 1.69 7.82
C SER A 64 1.46 0.20 7.92
N ASP A 65 2.40 -0.66 7.48
CA ASP A 65 2.25 -2.12 7.49
C ASP A 65 2.35 -2.69 8.91
N LEU A 66 3.20 -2.11 9.77
CA LEU A 66 3.23 -2.43 11.21
C LEU A 66 1.90 -2.07 11.88
N LEU A 67 1.33 -0.89 11.58
CA LEU A 67 0.03 -0.50 12.10
C LEU A 67 -1.07 -1.50 11.69
N MET A 68 -1.12 -1.88 10.40
CA MET A 68 -2.08 -2.85 9.89
C MET A 68 -1.91 -4.23 10.51
N SER A 69 -0.68 -4.71 10.63
CA SER A 69 -0.38 -6.05 11.16
C SER A 69 -0.59 -6.18 12.67
N LEU A 70 -0.43 -5.09 13.44
CA LEU A 70 -0.69 -5.07 14.88
C LEU A 70 -2.17 -4.88 15.22
N VAL A 71 -2.88 -4.03 14.46
CA VAL A 71 -4.24 -3.60 14.82
C VAL A 71 -5.31 -4.30 14.03
N ALA A 72 -5.14 -4.51 12.72
CA ALA A 72 -6.19 -5.07 11.88
C ALA A 72 -6.06 -6.59 11.75
N ALA A 73 -4.89 -7.05 11.29
CA ALA A 73 -4.66 -8.44 10.91
C ALA A 73 -4.98 -9.50 11.98
N PRO A 74 -4.73 -9.29 13.30
CA PRO A 74 -5.03 -10.31 14.32
C PRO A 74 -6.53 -10.49 14.55
N PHE A 75 -7.30 -9.41 14.39
CA PHE A 75 -8.71 -9.37 14.76
C PHE A 75 -9.65 -9.63 13.56
N THR A 76 -9.20 -9.38 12.33
CA THR A 76 -9.96 -9.70 11.12
C THR A 76 -10.42 -11.16 11.06
N PRO A 77 -9.57 -12.20 11.20
CA PRO A 77 -10.04 -13.58 11.14
C PRO A 77 -10.99 -13.93 12.29
N ILE A 78 -10.79 -13.35 13.47
CA ILE A 78 -11.72 -13.51 14.62
C ILE A 78 -13.09 -12.95 14.23
N SER A 79 -13.14 -11.74 13.68
CA SER A 79 -14.38 -11.12 13.21
C SER A 79 -15.03 -11.86 12.05
N SER A 80 -14.25 -12.48 11.15
CA SER A 80 -14.80 -13.14 9.97
C SER A 80 -15.34 -14.55 10.24
N PHE A 81 -14.84 -15.24 11.27
CA PHE A 81 -15.26 -16.61 11.61
C PHE A 81 -16.13 -16.73 12.85
N SER A 82 -16.32 -15.63 13.58
CA SER A 82 -17.29 -15.58 14.66
C SER A 82 -18.68 -15.36 14.07
N ASN A 83 -19.65 -16.17 14.49
CA ASN A 83 -21.05 -15.98 14.10
C ASN A 83 -21.60 -14.67 14.68
N THR A 84 -21.08 -14.24 15.83
CA THR A 84 -21.46 -12.99 16.49
C THR A 84 -20.22 -12.10 16.70
N TRP A 85 -20.43 -10.79 16.78
CA TRP A 85 -19.40 -9.82 17.09
C TRP A 85 -19.03 -9.90 18.57
N VAL A 86 -17.93 -10.61 18.86
CA VAL A 86 -17.42 -10.86 20.22
C VAL A 86 -16.42 -9.80 20.72
N LEU A 87 -15.99 -8.89 19.85
CA LEU A 87 -14.98 -7.90 20.17
C LEU A 87 -15.60 -6.62 20.77
N PRO A 88 -14.84 -5.81 21.51
CA PRO A 88 -15.27 -4.48 21.91
C PRO A 88 -15.79 -3.61 20.76
N GLN A 89 -16.81 -2.78 21.01
CA GLN A 89 -17.41 -1.88 20.01
C GLN A 89 -16.38 -0.94 19.37
N PHE A 90 -15.35 -0.50 20.11
CA PHE A 90 -14.32 0.37 19.55
C PHE A 90 -13.51 -0.32 18.45
N LEU A 91 -13.31 -1.65 18.53
CA LEU A 91 -12.61 -2.41 17.49
C LEU A 91 -13.45 -2.47 16.20
N CYS A 92 -14.78 -2.53 16.30
CA CYS A 92 -15.64 -2.52 15.11
C CYS A 92 -15.36 -1.28 14.25
N LYS A 93 -15.18 -0.12 14.89
CA LYS A 93 -14.80 1.13 14.21
C LYS A 93 -13.33 1.16 13.81
N LEU A 94 -12.44 0.73 14.70
CA LEU A 94 -10.99 0.85 14.52
C LEU A 94 -10.44 -0.05 13.41
N LEU A 95 -10.96 -1.27 13.24
CA LEU A 95 -10.43 -2.23 12.27
C LEU A 95 -10.60 -1.71 10.83
N GLY A 96 -11.82 -1.36 10.43
CA GLY A 96 -12.10 -0.82 9.10
C GLY A 96 -11.37 0.49 8.83
N PHE A 97 -11.34 1.39 9.81
CA PHE A 97 -10.61 2.65 9.73
C PHE A 97 -9.11 2.43 9.52
N THR A 98 -8.48 1.58 10.35
CA THR A 98 -7.03 1.35 10.30
C THR A 98 -6.63 0.67 8.99
N MET A 99 -7.41 -0.31 8.52
CA MET A 99 -7.18 -0.93 7.21
C MET A 99 -7.22 0.12 6.08
N ALA A 100 -8.24 0.98 6.07
CA ALA A 100 -8.35 2.02 5.05
C ALA A 100 -7.20 3.02 5.10
N VAL A 101 -6.86 3.52 6.30
CA VAL A 101 -5.74 4.46 6.49
C VAL A 101 -4.43 3.85 6.00
N SER A 102 -4.11 2.62 6.43
CA SER A 102 -2.87 1.96 6.03
C SER A 102 -2.78 1.80 4.50
N VAL A 103 -3.88 1.42 3.86
CA VAL A 103 -3.96 1.23 2.42
C VAL A 103 -3.80 2.58 1.68
N TYR A 104 -4.41 3.68 2.16
CA TYR A 104 -4.17 5.03 1.62
C TYR A 104 -2.72 5.48 1.79
N VAL A 105 -2.14 5.32 2.98
CA VAL A 105 -0.76 5.72 3.27
C VAL A 105 0.21 5.01 2.33
N SER A 106 0.04 3.69 2.14
CA SER A 106 0.90 2.88 1.26
C SER A 106 0.78 3.30 -0.21
N THR A 107 -0.44 3.54 -0.70
CA THR A 107 -0.67 3.95 -2.09
C THR A 107 -0.14 5.35 -2.36
N LEU A 108 -0.48 6.34 -1.53
CA LEU A 108 -0.01 7.71 -1.71
C LEU A 108 1.51 7.82 -1.61
N SER A 109 2.13 7.04 -0.70
CA SER A 109 3.58 6.95 -0.61
C SER A 109 4.20 6.34 -1.87
N SER A 110 3.60 5.28 -2.42
CA SER A 110 4.03 4.68 -3.68
C SER A 110 3.92 5.65 -4.87
N THR A 111 2.86 6.44 -4.91
CA THR A 111 2.70 7.53 -5.90
C THR A 111 3.77 8.61 -5.72
N ALA A 112 4.05 9.02 -4.49
CA ALA A 112 5.09 10.00 -4.20
C ALA A 112 6.49 9.50 -4.61
N ILE A 113 6.80 8.22 -4.36
CA ILE A 113 8.03 7.58 -4.85
C ILE A 113 8.09 7.63 -6.38
N ALA A 114 7.01 7.25 -7.07
CA ALA A 114 6.97 7.25 -8.53
C ALA A 114 7.20 8.66 -9.12
N LEU A 115 6.60 9.68 -8.51
CA LEU A 115 6.78 11.08 -8.88
C LEU A 115 8.20 11.58 -8.63
N ASP A 116 8.79 11.29 -7.46
CA ASP A 116 10.18 11.63 -7.15
C ASP A 116 11.13 11.02 -8.19
N ARG A 117 10.95 9.74 -8.52
CA ARG A 117 11.75 9.05 -9.54
C ARG A 117 11.56 9.65 -10.93
N TYR A 118 10.34 10.00 -11.30
CA TYR A 118 10.04 10.69 -12.55
C TYR A 118 10.78 12.02 -12.61
N MET A 119 10.65 12.87 -11.60
CA MET A 119 11.30 14.19 -11.56
C MET A 119 12.83 14.06 -11.64
N VAL A 120 13.44 13.23 -10.80
CA VAL A 120 14.90 13.09 -10.73
C VAL A 120 15.51 12.51 -12.01
N ILE A 121 14.81 11.58 -12.68
CA ILE A 121 15.36 10.88 -13.85
C ILE A 121 15.05 11.61 -15.15
N VAL A 122 13.81 12.06 -15.31
CA VAL A 122 13.30 12.68 -16.55
C VAL A 122 13.67 14.14 -16.63
N HIS A 123 13.67 14.86 -15.51
CA HIS A 123 13.91 16.31 -15.45
C HIS A 123 15.13 16.64 -14.58
N PRO A 124 16.36 16.35 -15.05
CA PRO A 124 17.58 16.43 -14.24
C PRO A 124 17.95 17.85 -13.78
N PHE A 125 17.37 18.88 -14.39
CA PHE A 125 17.61 20.29 -14.04
C PHE A 125 16.65 20.83 -12.98
N ILE A 126 15.60 20.08 -12.62
CA ILE A 126 14.68 20.46 -11.54
C ILE A 126 15.34 20.15 -10.19
N ARG A 127 15.11 21.03 -9.20
CA ARG A 127 15.62 20.85 -7.85
C ARG A 127 15.07 19.55 -7.24
N LYS A 128 15.98 18.70 -6.77
CA LYS A 128 15.62 17.46 -6.07
C LYS A 128 14.81 17.79 -4.82
N MET A 129 13.89 16.90 -4.47
CA MET A 129 13.15 17.01 -3.21
C MET A 129 14.14 17.11 -2.04
N GLN A 130 13.79 17.88 -1.02
CA GLN A 130 14.58 18.00 0.19
C GLN A 130 13.93 17.20 1.32
N ASN A 131 14.72 16.78 2.32
CA ASN A 131 14.24 15.95 3.42
C ASN A 131 13.08 16.61 4.21
N TRP A 132 13.11 17.93 4.41
CA TRP A 132 12.02 18.65 5.08
C TRP A 132 10.71 18.57 4.28
N MET A 133 10.79 18.71 2.95
CA MET A 133 9.63 18.61 2.06
C MET A 133 9.08 17.18 2.05
N CYS A 134 9.94 16.16 2.08
CA CYS A 134 9.53 14.77 2.25
C CYS A 134 8.76 14.56 3.57
N GLY A 135 9.25 15.12 4.68
CA GLY A 135 8.55 15.08 5.96
C GLY A 135 7.17 15.73 5.92
N VAL A 136 7.05 16.90 5.27
CA VAL A 136 5.75 17.57 5.05
C VAL A 136 4.80 16.70 4.21
N ILE A 137 5.29 16.07 3.15
CA ILE A 137 4.49 15.18 2.31
C ILE A 137 4.02 13.96 3.10
N ILE A 138 4.88 13.34 3.91
CA ILE A 138 4.49 12.22 4.78
C ILE A 138 3.39 12.65 5.74
N ALA A 139 3.54 13.79 6.42
CA ALA A 139 2.51 14.32 7.32
C ALA A 139 1.18 14.58 6.58
N ALA A 140 1.25 15.16 5.37
CA ALA A 140 0.08 15.37 4.53
C ALA A 140 -0.59 14.05 4.11
N ILE A 141 0.19 13.02 3.76
CA ILE A 141 -0.32 11.69 3.43
C ILE A 141 -1.14 11.11 4.59
N TRP A 142 -0.60 11.16 5.82
CA TRP A 142 -1.32 10.68 7.00
C TRP A 142 -2.58 11.49 7.28
N ALA A 143 -2.53 12.82 7.16
CA ALA A 143 -3.70 13.67 7.36
C ALA A 143 -4.79 13.39 6.31
N ILE A 144 -4.42 13.27 5.03
CA ILE A 144 -5.35 12.97 3.94
C ILE A 144 -5.94 11.56 4.10
N ALA A 145 -5.10 10.57 4.40
CA ALA A 145 -5.54 9.19 4.60
C ALA A 145 -6.56 9.09 5.75
N THR A 146 -6.24 9.70 6.90
CA THR A 146 -7.14 9.70 8.06
C THR A 146 -8.45 10.44 7.77
N LEU A 147 -8.40 11.58 7.09
CA LEU A 147 -9.59 12.35 6.73
C LEU A 147 -10.51 11.58 5.77
N ILE A 148 -9.96 10.98 4.72
CA ILE A 148 -10.73 10.22 3.73
C ILE A 148 -11.31 8.93 4.34
N SER A 149 -10.59 8.28 5.25
CA SER A 149 -11.04 7.06 5.93
C SER A 149 -12.00 7.32 7.10
N LEU A 150 -12.12 8.56 7.59
CA LEU A 150 -12.93 8.90 8.75
C LEU A 150 -14.41 8.46 8.66
N PRO A 151 -15.10 8.57 7.49
CA PRO A 151 -16.48 8.08 7.37
C PRO A 151 -16.64 6.60 7.72
N LEU A 152 -15.63 5.75 7.46
CA LEU A 152 -15.67 4.34 7.86
C LEU A 152 -15.73 4.21 9.39
N ALA A 153 -14.94 4.99 10.13
CA ALA A 153 -14.99 4.97 11.60
C ALA A 153 -16.34 5.50 12.16
N ILE A 154 -16.92 6.50 11.48
CA ILE A 154 -18.18 7.12 11.90
C ILE A 154 -19.35 6.15 11.69
N TYR A 155 -19.49 5.64 10.46
CA TYR A 155 -20.65 4.86 10.04
C TYR A 155 -20.56 3.37 10.39
N GLN A 156 -19.38 2.85 10.76
CA GLN A 156 -19.28 1.48 11.25
C GLN A 156 -19.75 1.39 12.70
N THR A 157 -20.66 0.47 13.00
CA THR A 157 -21.24 0.34 14.33
C THR A 157 -21.65 -1.10 14.62
N THR A 158 -21.77 -1.43 15.90
CA THR A 158 -22.36 -2.69 16.36
C THR A 158 -23.87 -2.54 16.48
N THR A 159 -24.64 -3.46 15.91
CA THR A 159 -26.10 -3.53 16.03
C THR A 159 -26.51 -4.92 16.48
N PHE A 160 -27.52 -5.00 17.35
CA PHE A 160 -28.13 -6.26 17.75
C PHE A 160 -29.18 -6.66 16.72
N ASP A 161 -29.08 -7.87 16.18
CA ASP A 161 -30.10 -8.46 15.32
C ASP A 161 -31.07 -9.30 16.16
N PRO A 162 -32.34 -8.86 16.32
CA PRO A 162 -33.32 -9.61 17.11
C PRO A 162 -33.79 -10.90 16.44
N ILE A 163 -33.54 -11.08 15.14
CA ILE A 163 -33.96 -12.28 14.39
C ILE A 163 -32.97 -13.41 14.62
N GLU A 164 -31.67 -13.12 14.44
CA GLU A 164 -30.58 -14.09 14.64
C GLU A 164 -30.10 -14.16 16.10
N ASN A 165 -30.62 -13.28 16.96
CA ASN A 165 -30.24 -13.13 18.37
C ASN A 165 -28.72 -12.94 18.56
N ASP A 166 -28.10 -12.18 17.65
CA ASP A 166 -26.67 -11.91 17.64
C ASP A 166 -26.35 -10.40 17.59
N THR A 167 -25.08 -10.08 17.79
CA THR A 167 -24.58 -8.72 17.58
C THR A 167 -23.69 -8.75 16.36
N ILE A 168 -23.88 -7.83 15.41
CA ILE A 168 -23.07 -7.73 14.20
C ILE A 168 -22.36 -6.38 14.14
N CYS A 169 -21.16 -6.35 13.55
CA CYS A 169 -20.49 -5.10 13.18
C CYS A 169 -20.83 -4.78 11.72
N THR A 170 -21.59 -3.71 11.50
CA THR A 170 -22.13 -3.35 10.19
C THR A 170 -21.97 -1.86 9.88
N GLU A 171 -22.08 -1.53 8.61
CA GLU A 171 -22.04 -0.15 8.12
C GLU A 171 -23.44 0.49 8.16
N SER A 172 -23.64 1.44 9.08
CA SER A 172 -24.87 2.23 9.22
C SER A 172 -24.74 3.57 8.50
N TRP A 173 -24.86 3.55 7.17
CA TRP A 173 -24.85 4.77 6.36
C TRP A 173 -26.22 5.48 6.37
N PRO A 174 -26.26 6.83 6.29
CA PRO A 174 -27.49 7.61 6.32
C PRO A 174 -28.38 7.36 5.09
N SER A 175 -27.79 6.90 3.98
CA SER A 175 -28.55 6.44 2.82
C SER A 175 -27.71 5.48 1.97
N SER A 176 -28.36 4.58 1.23
CA SER A 176 -27.71 3.70 0.25
C SER A 176 -26.97 4.48 -0.84
N LYS A 177 -27.45 5.69 -1.17
CA LYS A 177 -26.78 6.60 -2.11
C LYS A 177 -25.45 7.11 -1.53
N SER A 178 -25.42 7.50 -0.25
CA SER A 178 -24.20 7.94 0.43
C SER A 178 -23.15 6.82 0.47
N ARG A 179 -23.55 5.59 0.82
CA ARG A 179 -22.67 4.42 0.78
C ARG A 179 -22.07 4.22 -0.61
N ARG A 180 -22.91 4.20 -1.65
CA ARG A 180 -22.46 3.99 -3.04
C ARG A 180 -21.51 5.09 -3.51
N ILE A 181 -21.80 6.36 -3.22
CA ILE A 181 -20.93 7.49 -3.56
C ILE A 181 -19.57 7.33 -2.86
N PHE A 182 -19.58 7.04 -1.56
CA PHE A 182 -18.35 6.82 -0.79
C PHE A 182 -17.54 5.66 -1.38
N THR A 183 -18.15 4.51 -1.66
CA THR A 183 -17.47 3.36 -2.27
C THR A 183 -16.84 3.71 -3.62
N ILE A 184 -17.55 4.44 -4.49
CA ILE A 184 -17.03 4.86 -5.81
C ILE A 184 -15.86 5.83 -5.64
N LEU A 185 -16.00 6.86 -4.80
CA LEU A 185 -14.93 7.82 -4.54
C LEU A 185 -13.71 7.13 -3.96
N HIS A 186 -13.92 6.25 -2.98
CA HIS A 186 -12.85 5.47 -2.37
C HIS A 186 -12.15 4.61 -3.42
N PHE A 187 -12.87 3.91 -4.30
CA PHE A 187 -12.26 3.14 -5.39
C PHE A 187 -11.44 4.01 -6.35
N VAL A 188 -11.96 5.17 -6.74
CA VAL A 188 -11.27 6.09 -7.65
C VAL A 188 -9.99 6.66 -7.03
N PHE A 189 -10.08 7.19 -5.81
CA PHE A 189 -8.94 7.84 -5.16
C PHE A 189 -7.92 6.85 -4.61
N GLN A 190 -8.35 5.67 -4.17
CA GLN A 190 -7.45 4.66 -3.63
C GLN A 190 -6.76 3.82 -4.71
N PHE A 191 -7.42 3.61 -5.85
CA PHE A 191 -6.92 2.69 -6.87
C PHE A 191 -6.71 3.39 -8.21
N VAL A 192 -7.79 3.86 -8.85
CA VAL A 192 -7.74 4.32 -10.25
C VAL A 192 -6.76 5.48 -10.46
N ALA A 193 -6.91 6.56 -9.70
CA ALA A 193 -6.09 7.76 -9.87
C ALA A 193 -4.60 7.50 -9.53
N PRO A 194 -4.25 6.89 -8.38
CA PRO A 194 -2.87 6.52 -8.08
C PRO A 194 -2.24 5.59 -9.13
N SER A 195 -2.95 4.56 -9.58
CA SER A 195 -2.46 3.61 -10.58
C SER A 195 -2.15 4.29 -11.92
N ILE A 196 -2.98 5.22 -12.37
CA ILE A 196 -2.72 6.01 -13.59
C ILE A 196 -1.43 6.82 -13.43
N VAL A 197 -1.27 7.53 -12.31
CA VAL A 197 -0.09 8.37 -12.05
C VAL A 197 1.18 7.51 -11.97
N ILE A 198 1.14 6.42 -11.22
CA ILE A 198 2.28 5.50 -11.07
C ILE A 198 2.67 4.90 -12.43
N SER A 199 1.69 4.43 -13.19
CA SER A 199 1.92 3.82 -14.51
C SER A 199 2.52 4.82 -15.49
N PHE A 200 1.98 6.04 -15.54
CA PHE A 200 2.52 7.13 -16.35
C PHE A 200 3.98 7.43 -15.97
N CYS A 201 4.26 7.63 -14.68
CA CYS A 201 5.61 7.95 -14.19
C CYS A 201 6.61 6.86 -14.59
N TYR A 202 6.32 5.61 -14.28
CA TYR A 202 7.22 4.50 -14.55
C TYR A 202 7.36 4.17 -16.03
N PHE A 203 6.33 4.40 -16.85
CA PHE A 203 6.43 4.28 -18.31
C PHE A 203 7.50 5.22 -18.87
N TYR A 204 7.45 6.50 -18.51
CA TYR A 204 8.44 7.49 -18.99
C TYR A 204 9.83 7.24 -18.44
N VAL A 205 9.95 6.91 -17.15
CA VAL A 205 11.23 6.53 -16.53
C VAL A 205 11.85 5.35 -17.29
N SER A 206 11.07 4.30 -17.55
CA SER A 206 11.55 3.10 -18.24
C SER A 206 11.97 3.40 -19.67
N ARG A 207 11.19 4.19 -20.41
CA ARG A 207 11.52 4.61 -21.78
C ARG A 207 12.83 5.39 -21.82
N LEU A 208 13.00 6.37 -20.93
CA LEU A 208 14.20 7.20 -20.90
C LEU A 208 15.45 6.40 -20.51
N LEU A 209 15.34 5.52 -19.50
CA LEU A 209 16.44 4.65 -19.10
C LEU A 209 16.85 3.69 -20.22
N ARG A 210 15.88 3.15 -20.98
CA ARG A 210 16.15 2.32 -22.15
C ARG A 210 16.92 3.08 -23.22
N ASN A 211 16.49 4.31 -23.54
CA ASN A 211 17.17 5.16 -24.52
C ASN A 211 18.61 5.50 -24.09
N ARG A 212 18.80 5.90 -22.82
CA ARG A 212 20.14 6.17 -22.26
C ARG A 212 21.05 4.94 -22.33
N ARG A 213 20.51 3.75 -22.03
CA ARG A 213 21.25 2.48 -22.13
C ARG A 213 21.69 2.19 -23.57
N GLN A 214 20.79 2.35 -24.55
CA GLN A 214 21.10 2.16 -25.97
C GLN A 214 22.17 3.14 -26.47
N GLN A 215 22.07 4.41 -26.09
CA GLN A 215 23.08 5.42 -26.43
C GLN A 215 24.46 5.08 -25.83
N LYS A 216 24.51 4.66 -24.56
CA LYS A 216 25.76 4.25 -23.89
C LYS A 216 26.39 3.01 -24.54
N LEU A 217 25.57 2.06 -25.00
CA LEU A 217 26.04 0.90 -25.76
C LEU A 217 26.62 1.31 -27.12
N GLY A 218 25.91 2.18 -27.86
CA GLY A 218 26.37 2.70 -29.14
C GLY A 218 27.66 3.53 -29.04
N SER A 219 27.78 4.37 -28.00
CA SER A 219 29.00 5.15 -27.75
C SER A 219 30.18 4.25 -27.39
N ARG A 220 29.96 3.20 -26.58
CA ARG A 220 31.01 2.23 -26.23
C ARG A 220 31.52 1.49 -27.47
N PHE A 221 30.62 1.02 -28.34
CA PHE A 221 31.01 0.35 -29.59
C PHE A 221 31.81 1.28 -30.52
N ARG A 222 31.36 2.53 -30.70
CA ARG A 222 32.10 3.53 -31.49
C ARG A 222 33.48 3.83 -30.92
N ASN A 223 33.63 3.91 -29.60
CA ASN A 223 34.92 4.15 -28.95
C ASN A 223 35.87 2.97 -29.15
N THR A 224 35.40 1.72 -29.00
CA THR A 224 36.20 0.52 -29.27
C THR A 224 36.68 0.49 -30.73
N GLN A 225 35.79 0.75 -31.69
CA GLN A 225 36.15 0.76 -33.11
C GLN A 225 37.17 1.85 -33.46
N LYS A 226 37.07 3.04 -32.84
CA LYS A 226 38.07 4.10 -33.01
C LYS A 226 39.44 3.69 -32.47
N GLN A 227 39.48 3.07 -31.30
CA GLN A 227 40.71 2.62 -30.67
C GLN A 227 41.40 1.52 -31.51
N ASP A 228 40.64 0.57 -32.05
CA ASP A 228 41.17 -0.46 -32.95
C ASP A 228 41.75 0.14 -34.24
N LEU A 229 41.11 1.18 -34.79
CA LEU A 229 41.60 1.88 -35.98
C LEU A 229 42.88 2.67 -35.69
N GLU A 230 43.01 3.29 -34.51
CA GLU A 230 44.21 4.01 -34.09
C GLU A 230 45.40 3.07 -33.89
N VAL A 231 45.20 1.92 -33.25
CA VAL A 231 46.23 0.88 -33.11
C VAL A 231 46.70 0.39 -34.48
N ARG A 232 45.77 0.15 -35.42
CA ARG A 232 46.12 -0.23 -36.80
C ARG A 232 46.91 0.86 -37.53
N ARG A 233 46.61 2.14 -37.30
CA ARG A 233 47.38 3.25 -37.88
C ARG A 233 48.79 3.32 -37.30
N HIS A 234 48.93 3.19 -35.98
CA HIS A 234 50.23 3.20 -35.32
C HIS A 234 51.12 2.05 -35.78
N ASN A 235 50.57 0.84 -35.91
CA ASN A 235 51.32 -0.32 -36.43
C ASN A 235 51.78 -0.14 -37.89
N LYS A 236 51.06 0.65 -38.70
CA LYS A 236 51.48 1.00 -40.06
C LYS A 236 52.56 2.08 -40.12
N THR A 237 52.69 2.90 -39.08
CA THR A 237 53.68 3.99 -39.05
C THR A 237 55.03 3.55 -38.47
N ASN A 238 55.07 2.44 -37.72
CA ASN A 238 56.30 1.84 -37.17
C ASN A 238 56.93 0.76 -38.09
N ARG A 239 56.40 0.56 -39.29
CA ARG A 239 56.92 -0.40 -40.28
C ARG A 239 57.49 0.36 -41.48
#